data_AF-A0A4Q4CSL4-F1
#
_entry.id   AF-A0A4Q4CSL4-F1
#
_cell.length_a   1.000
_cell.length_b   1.000
_cell.length_c   1.000
_cell.angle_alpha   90.00
_cell.angle_beta   90.00
_cell.angle_gamma   90.00
#
_symmetry.space_group_name_H-M   'P 1'
#
loop_
_entity.id
_entity.type
_entity.pdbx_description
1 polymer ?
#
loop_
_entity_poly.entity_id
_entity_poly.type
_entity_poly.pdbx_seq_one_letter_code
_entity_poly.pdbx_strand_id
1 'polypeptide(L)'
;MKLATFVLHGMTEIGAVLDDSIVPLQLALDAACAAADQPAELLPVDMRALLAAGEAALVSASRALAFAARPENASLRRPLAAVRLLAPLQPGKILGVGRNYADHAKEVGGPKLTAPRIFLKPGSSVCGPGSQVHIPASVTKPDWEVELAVVIGRTAWQVDEGTALDHVAGYTVLNDISAREFQFDQPLAMTSFAKGLDGFCPLGPYLVTADEVGEPWQLGLRCWLNDEL
;
A
#
# COMPACT_ATOMS: atom_id res chain seq x y z
N MET A 1 -2.41 5.46 11.84
CA MET A 1 -0.95 5.23 11.76
C MET A 1 -0.51 5.12 10.30
N LYS A 2 0.70 5.63 9.99
CA LYS A 2 1.37 5.44 8.69
C LYS A 2 2.36 4.27 8.76
N LEU A 3 1.90 3.06 8.48
CA LEU A 3 2.68 1.82 8.58
C LEU A 3 3.53 1.58 7.33
N ALA A 4 4.81 1.29 7.51
CA ALA A 4 5.77 1.10 6.42
C ALA A 4 6.55 -0.20 6.60
N THR A 5 7.01 -0.77 5.48
CA THR A 5 8.04 -1.81 5.44
C THR A 5 9.32 -1.17 4.91
N PHE A 6 10.46 -1.40 5.57
CA PHE A 6 11.71 -0.74 5.23
C PHE A 6 12.91 -1.65 5.48
N VAL A 7 14.05 -1.28 4.90
CA VAL A 7 15.33 -1.94 5.16
C VAL A 7 16.22 -1.05 6.01
N LEU A 8 16.70 -1.61 7.12
CA LEU A 8 17.67 -1.00 8.02
C LEU A 8 18.80 -2.00 8.29
N HIS A 9 20.05 -1.60 8.05
CA HIS A 9 21.23 -2.48 8.18
C HIS A 9 21.11 -3.85 7.45
N GLY A 10 20.42 -3.88 6.31
CA GLY A 10 20.23 -5.09 5.51
C GLY A 10 19.08 -6.00 5.97
N MET A 11 18.41 -5.65 7.07
CA MET A 11 17.25 -6.37 7.59
C MET A 11 15.96 -5.66 7.17
N THR A 12 14.97 -6.44 6.75
CA THR A 12 13.61 -5.92 6.51
C THR A 12 12.86 -5.84 7.83
N GLU A 13 12.24 -4.70 8.08
CA GLU A 13 11.49 -4.42 9.30
C GLU A 13 10.16 -3.74 8.97
N ILE A 14 9.22 -3.80 9.92
CA ILE A 14 7.99 -3.01 9.91
C ILE A 14 8.10 -1.83 10.87
N GLY A 15 7.57 -0.69 10.44
CA GLY A 15 7.71 0.57 11.13
C GLY A 15 6.47 1.43 11.02
N ALA A 16 6.46 2.53 11.77
CA ALA A 16 5.50 3.62 11.58
C ALA A 16 6.23 4.93 11.29
N VAL A 17 5.79 5.64 10.25
CA VAL A 17 6.32 6.95 9.88
C VAL A 17 5.79 7.99 10.85
N LEU A 18 6.70 8.81 11.38
CA LEU A 18 6.43 9.93 12.25
C LEU A 18 7.26 11.12 11.74
N ASP A 19 6.58 12.09 11.14
CA ASP A 19 7.19 13.25 10.50
C ASP A 19 8.27 12.85 9.47
N ASP A 20 9.52 13.27 9.65
CA ASP A 20 10.69 12.97 8.83
C ASP A 20 11.46 11.72 9.30
N SER A 21 10.84 10.92 10.16
CA SER A 21 11.43 9.75 10.79
C SER A 21 10.56 8.50 10.65
N ILE A 22 11.16 7.34 10.91
CA ILE A 22 10.48 6.07 11.03
C ILE A 22 10.81 5.43 12.38
N VAL A 23 9.79 4.85 13.01
CA VAL A 23 9.89 4.11 14.27
C VAL A 23 9.90 2.62 13.94
N PRO A 24 11.01 1.89 14.17
CA PRO A 24 11.01 0.43 14.14
C PRO A 24 10.12 -0.11 15.27
N LEU A 25 9.00 -0.75 14.92
CA LEU A 25 7.91 -1.00 15.87
C LEU A 25 8.32 -1.95 17.01
N GLN A 26 9.03 -3.04 16.71
CA GLN A 26 9.46 -3.98 17.74
C GLN A 26 10.44 -3.34 18.72
N LEU A 27 11.43 -2.60 18.22
CA LEU A 27 12.39 -1.88 19.05
C LEU A 27 11.70 -0.90 20.01
N ALA A 28 10.72 -0.15 19.51
CA ALA A 28 9.97 0.80 20.33
C ALA A 28 9.03 0.10 21.32
N LEU A 29 8.47 -1.05 20.94
CA LEU A 29 7.63 -1.86 21.82
C LEU A 29 8.43 -2.44 22.98
N ASP A 30 9.62 -3.00 22.70
CA ASP A 30 10.51 -3.54 23.72
C ASP A 30 10.88 -2.47 24.75
N ALA A 31 11.23 -1.27 24.28
CA ALA A 31 11.53 -0.13 25.15
C ALA A 31 10.30 0.31 25.98
N ALA A 32 9.11 0.29 25.39
CA ALA A 32 7.87 0.62 26.08
C ALA A 32 7.52 -0.40 27.17
N CYS A 33 7.65 -1.70 26.90
CA CYS A 33 7.43 -2.77 27.88
C CYS A 33 8.43 -2.68 29.03
N ALA A 34 9.72 -2.49 28.73
CA ALA A 34 10.75 -2.35 29.75
C ALA A 34 10.52 -1.13 30.65
N ALA A 35 10.14 0.02 30.08
CA ALA A 35 9.83 1.22 30.85
C ALA A 35 8.59 1.08 31.75
N ALA A 36 7.68 0.16 31.41
CA ALA A 36 6.45 -0.12 32.17
C ALA A 36 6.57 -1.33 33.12
N ASP A 37 7.75 -1.96 33.22
CA ASP A 37 7.96 -3.24 33.93
C ASP A 37 6.96 -4.33 33.49
N GLN A 38 6.67 -4.35 32.19
CA GLN A 38 5.75 -5.30 31.55
C GLN A 38 6.53 -6.40 30.82
N PRO A 39 5.96 -7.61 30.69
CA PRO A 39 6.58 -8.67 29.90
C PRO A 39 6.77 -8.23 28.44
N ALA A 40 7.81 -8.76 27.80
CA ALA A 40 8.06 -8.52 26.38
C ALA A 40 6.89 -9.04 25.53
N GLU A 41 6.49 -8.23 24.56
CA GLU A 41 5.49 -8.57 23.56
C GLU A 41 6.15 -8.65 22.18
N LEU A 42 5.68 -9.56 21.33
CA LEU A 42 6.22 -9.73 19.99
C LEU A 42 5.17 -9.30 18.96
N LEU A 43 5.58 -8.40 18.08
CA LEU A 43 4.84 -8.10 16.86
C LEU A 43 5.21 -9.10 15.77
N PRO A 44 4.29 -9.39 14.85
CA PRO A 44 4.63 -10.11 13.64
C PRO A 44 5.73 -9.41 12.85
N VAL A 45 6.57 -10.17 12.15
CA VAL A 45 7.79 -9.67 11.50
C VAL A 45 7.53 -9.00 10.14
N ASP A 46 6.33 -9.18 9.58
CA ASP A 46 5.93 -8.58 8.29
C ASP A 46 4.54 -7.94 8.37
N MET A 47 4.28 -7.02 7.44
CA MET A 47 3.07 -6.22 7.44
C MET A 47 1.80 -7.06 7.27
N ARG A 48 1.84 -8.14 6.49
CA ARG A 48 0.65 -8.97 6.28
C ARG A 48 0.29 -9.71 7.55
N ALA A 49 1.29 -10.26 8.23
CA ALA A 49 1.09 -10.93 9.50
C ALA A 49 0.64 -9.94 10.59
N LEU A 50 1.17 -8.70 10.60
CA LEU A 50 0.70 -7.64 11.50
C LEU A 50 -0.79 -7.36 11.29
N LEU A 51 -1.22 -7.13 10.05
CA LEU A 51 -2.61 -6.85 9.73
C LEU A 51 -3.53 -8.04 10.03
N ALA A 52 -3.07 -9.27 9.74
CA ALA A 52 -3.82 -10.50 10.02
C ALA A 52 -3.98 -10.79 11.52
N ALA A 53 -3.02 -10.36 12.35
CA ALA A 53 -3.12 -10.46 13.81
C ALA A 53 -4.18 -9.51 14.40
N GLY A 54 -4.67 -8.55 13.60
CA GLY A 54 -5.83 -7.74 13.91
C GLY A 54 -5.59 -6.66 14.97
N GLU A 55 -6.67 -6.27 15.65
CA GLU A 55 -6.72 -5.10 16.52
C GLU A 55 -5.70 -5.14 17.65
N ALA A 56 -5.51 -6.30 18.31
CA ALA A 56 -4.56 -6.43 19.41
C ALA A 56 -3.12 -6.08 18.99
N ALA A 57 -2.68 -6.55 17.82
CA ALA A 57 -1.34 -6.24 17.32
C ALA A 57 -1.21 -4.76 16.89
N LEU A 58 -2.28 -4.18 16.32
CA LEU A 58 -2.31 -2.76 15.97
C LEU A 58 -2.31 -1.86 17.22
N VAL A 59 -2.93 -2.29 18.33
CA VAL A 59 -2.85 -1.59 19.62
C VAL A 59 -1.42 -1.61 20.15
N SER A 60 -0.73 -2.76 20.13
CA SER A 60 0.68 -2.83 20.54
C SER A 60 1.58 -1.97 19.63
N ALA A 61 1.35 -1.96 18.32
CA ALA A 61 2.06 -1.08 17.38
C ALA A 61 1.80 0.42 17.67
N SER A 62 0.55 0.80 17.97
CA SER A 62 0.17 2.15 18.35
C SER A 62 0.85 2.59 19.66
N ARG A 63 0.90 1.69 20.66
CA ARG A 63 1.64 1.92 21.90
C ARG A 63 3.14 2.16 21.65
N ALA A 64 3.75 1.35 20.79
CA ALA A 64 5.15 1.52 20.40
C ALA A 64 5.40 2.88 19.73
N LEU A 65 4.54 3.27 18.77
CA LEU A 65 4.61 4.57 18.11
C LEU A 65 4.45 5.72 19.12
N ALA A 66 3.44 5.67 19.97
CA ALA A 66 3.18 6.70 20.98
C ALA A 66 4.33 6.84 22.00
N PHE A 67 4.96 5.72 22.37
CA PHE A 67 6.14 5.73 23.24
C PHE A 67 7.34 6.37 22.55
N ALA A 68 7.64 5.99 21.31
CA ALA A 68 8.73 6.58 20.53
C ALA A 68 8.50 8.04 20.15
N ALA A 69 7.23 8.48 20.05
CA ALA A 69 6.85 9.86 19.72
C ALA A 69 7.18 10.87 20.84
N ARG A 70 7.51 10.42 22.05
CA ARG A 70 7.94 11.31 23.13
C ARG A 70 9.34 11.86 22.88
N PRO A 71 9.63 13.15 23.18
CA PRO A 71 10.95 13.75 22.93
C PRO A 71 12.11 13.01 23.59
N GLU A 72 11.93 12.53 24.82
CA GLU A 72 12.94 11.76 25.57
C GLU A 72 13.30 10.42 24.92
N ASN A 73 12.45 9.91 24.04
CA ASN A 73 12.61 8.64 23.34
C ASN A 73 13.01 8.80 21.86
N ALA A 74 13.49 9.98 21.45
CA ALA A 74 13.86 10.27 20.07
C ALA A 74 14.93 9.32 19.50
N SER A 75 15.76 8.70 20.35
CA SER A 75 16.76 7.70 19.95
C SER A 75 16.16 6.40 19.39
N LEU A 76 14.86 6.15 19.60
CA LEU A 76 14.14 5.01 19.02
C LEU A 76 13.70 5.26 17.57
N ARG A 77 13.88 6.48 17.05
CA ARG A 77 13.52 6.84 15.68
C ARG A 77 14.73 6.73 14.76
N ARG A 78 14.49 6.55 13.47
CA ARG A 78 15.52 6.64 12.43
C ARG A 78 15.09 7.72 11.43
N PRO A 79 16.00 8.58 10.95
CA PRO A 79 15.67 9.49 9.86
C PRO A 79 15.12 8.69 8.67
N LEU A 80 14.03 9.13 8.06
CA LEU A 80 13.43 8.44 6.93
C LEU A 80 14.41 8.32 5.76
N ALA A 81 15.27 9.33 5.58
CA ALA A 81 16.34 9.34 4.60
C ALA A 81 17.46 8.32 4.86
N ALA A 82 17.55 7.77 6.08
CA ALA A 82 18.55 6.77 6.45
C ALA A 82 18.08 5.32 6.22
N VAL A 83 16.82 5.12 5.80
CA VAL A 83 16.25 3.80 5.50
C VAL A 83 15.84 3.72 4.04
N ARG A 84 15.76 2.50 3.51
CA ARG A 84 15.15 2.25 2.20
C ARG A 84 13.74 1.72 2.39
N LEU A 85 12.74 2.51 2.02
CA LEU A 85 11.35 2.05 2.02
C LEU A 85 11.15 0.96 0.95
N LEU A 86 10.33 -0.03 1.30
CA LEU A 86 9.81 -1.05 0.40
C LEU A 86 8.33 -0.77 0.14
N ALA A 87 7.70 -1.56 -0.73
CA ALA A 87 6.24 -1.59 -0.76
C ALA A 87 5.73 -1.95 0.64
N PRO A 88 4.65 -1.30 1.14
CA PRO A 88 4.19 -1.49 2.52
C PRO A 88 3.85 -2.95 2.82
N LEU A 89 3.40 -3.71 1.82
CA LEU A 89 3.14 -5.13 1.91
C LEU A 89 3.28 -5.82 0.55
N GLN A 90 3.46 -7.15 0.57
CA GLN A 90 3.44 -8.01 -0.61
C GLN A 90 2.11 -8.79 -0.71
N PRO A 91 1.07 -8.23 -1.36
CA PRO A 91 -0.28 -8.79 -1.35
C PRO A 91 -0.33 -10.17 -2.04
N GLY A 92 -1.11 -11.09 -1.47
CA GLY A 92 -1.35 -12.41 -2.07
C GLY A 92 -2.34 -12.38 -3.25
N LYS A 93 -3.14 -11.30 -3.36
CA LYS A 93 -4.13 -11.09 -4.42
C LYS A 93 -4.32 -9.59 -4.61
N ILE A 94 -4.33 -9.13 -5.86
CA ILE A 94 -4.60 -7.74 -6.22
C ILE A 94 -5.75 -7.74 -7.21
N LEU A 95 -6.83 -7.02 -6.87
CA LEU A 95 -7.99 -6.84 -7.73
C LEU A 95 -7.97 -5.40 -8.25
N GLY A 96 -7.83 -5.24 -9.57
CA GLY A 96 -7.95 -3.95 -10.23
C GLY A 96 -9.39 -3.69 -10.66
N VAL A 97 -9.81 -2.43 -10.63
CA VAL A 97 -11.16 -1.99 -11.02
C VAL A 97 -11.07 -1.03 -12.20
N GLY A 98 -11.43 -1.50 -13.39
CA GLY A 98 -11.39 -0.67 -14.59
C GLY A 98 -12.61 0.25 -14.73
N ARG A 99 -12.42 1.44 -15.30
CA ARG A 99 -13.49 2.42 -15.61
C ARG A 99 -14.28 2.87 -14.38
N ASN A 100 -13.60 3.07 -13.25
CA ASN A 100 -14.24 3.39 -11.96
C ASN A 100 -14.26 4.89 -11.60
N TYR A 101 -13.59 5.74 -12.37
CA TYR A 101 -13.70 7.20 -12.27
C TYR A 101 -14.58 7.72 -13.40
N ALA A 102 -15.52 8.62 -13.07
CA ALA A 102 -16.50 9.13 -14.03
C ALA A 102 -15.84 9.82 -15.23
N ASP A 103 -14.74 10.54 -15.00
CA ASP A 103 -14.03 11.25 -16.05
C ASP A 103 -13.21 10.29 -16.93
N HIS A 104 -12.52 9.32 -16.34
CA HIS A 104 -11.87 8.25 -17.08
C HIS A 104 -12.87 7.41 -17.91
N ALA A 105 -14.07 7.15 -17.38
CA ALA A 105 -15.12 6.44 -18.10
C ALA A 105 -15.64 7.22 -19.32
N LYS A 106 -15.60 8.56 -19.29
CA LYS A 106 -15.93 9.43 -20.44
C LYS A 106 -14.81 9.40 -21.49
N GLU A 107 -13.55 9.45 -21.08
CA GLU A 107 -12.38 9.44 -21.97
C GLU A 107 -12.27 8.15 -22.80
N VAL A 108 -12.44 6.99 -22.14
CA VAL A 108 -12.38 5.68 -22.81
C VAL A 108 -13.65 5.40 -23.65
N GLY A 109 -14.77 6.07 -23.34
CA GLY A 109 -16.06 5.86 -23.98
C GLY A 109 -16.71 4.51 -23.65
N GLY A 110 -17.82 4.20 -24.33
CA GLY A 110 -18.57 2.94 -24.18
C GLY A 110 -19.71 2.97 -23.16
N PRO A 111 -20.56 1.91 -23.09
CA PRO A 111 -21.73 1.89 -22.22
C PRO A 111 -21.34 1.97 -20.75
N LYS A 112 -22.22 2.59 -19.95
CA LYS A 112 -22.09 2.62 -18.48
C LYS A 112 -22.11 1.18 -17.96
N LEU A 113 -21.12 0.83 -17.15
CA LEU A 113 -21.07 -0.47 -16.51
C LEU A 113 -22.10 -0.51 -15.37
N THR A 114 -22.83 -1.62 -15.27
CA THR A 114 -23.78 -1.89 -14.17
C THR A 114 -23.13 -2.66 -13.02
N ALA A 115 -21.92 -3.16 -13.22
CA ALA A 115 -21.10 -3.84 -12.23
C ALA A 115 -19.61 -3.49 -12.44
N PRO A 116 -18.76 -3.58 -11.39
CA PRO A 116 -17.33 -3.30 -11.51
C PRO A 116 -16.63 -4.21 -12.52
N ARG A 117 -15.78 -3.65 -13.38
CA ARG A 117 -14.91 -4.43 -14.28
C ARG A 117 -13.65 -4.85 -13.53
N ILE A 118 -13.64 -6.08 -13.03
CA ILE A 118 -12.54 -6.61 -12.22
C ILE A 118 -11.52 -7.35 -13.08
N PHE A 119 -10.23 -7.15 -12.78
CA PHE A 119 -9.12 -7.95 -13.30
C PHE A 119 -8.11 -8.24 -12.19
N LEU A 120 -7.15 -9.11 -12.46
CA LEU A 120 -6.10 -9.49 -11.52
C LEU A 120 -4.77 -8.83 -11.91
N LYS A 121 -4.04 -8.33 -10.91
CA LYS A 121 -2.59 -8.12 -11.03
C LYS A 121 -1.86 -9.18 -10.20
N PRO A 122 -0.79 -9.80 -10.73
CA PRO A 122 0.00 -10.73 -9.96
C PRO A 122 0.77 -9.98 -8.87
N GLY A 123 0.89 -10.57 -7.67
CA GLY A 123 1.68 -9.98 -6.58
C GLY A 123 3.15 -9.75 -6.96
N SER A 124 3.69 -10.54 -7.90
CA SER A 124 5.06 -10.37 -8.42
C SER A 124 5.29 -9.05 -9.16
N SER A 125 4.24 -8.38 -9.63
CA SER A 125 4.35 -7.06 -10.29
C SER A 125 4.64 -5.92 -9.30
N VAL A 126 4.51 -6.16 -7.99
CA VAL A 126 4.66 -5.13 -6.95
C VAL A 126 6.10 -4.68 -6.82
N CYS A 127 6.32 -3.37 -6.89
CA CYS A 127 7.58 -2.74 -6.52
C CYS A 127 7.35 -1.60 -5.51
N GLY A 128 8.40 -1.26 -4.76
CA GLY A 128 8.33 -0.25 -3.72
C GLY A 128 8.46 1.19 -4.24
N PRO A 129 8.21 2.19 -3.38
CA PRO A 129 8.39 3.59 -3.72
C PRO A 129 9.82 3.87 -4.22
N GLY A 130 9.95 4.66 -5.29
CA GLY A 130 11.24 5.01 -5.88
C GLY A 130 11.93 3.88 -6.66
N SER A 131 11.29 2.72 -6.83
CA SER A 131 11.82 1.65 -7.68
C SER A 131 11.82 2.07 -9.14
N GLN A 132 12.86 1.70 -9.89
CA GLN A 132 12.88 1.85 -11.33
C GLN A 132 11.96 0.81 -11.98
N VAL A 133 11.01 1.26 -12.80
CA VAL A 133 10.16 0.38 -13.61
C VAL A 133 10.78 0.23 -14.99
N HIS A 134 11.19 -0.99 -15.34
CA HIS A 134 11.75 -1.28 -16.65
C HIS A 134 10.62 -1.55 -17.66
N ILE A 135 10.50 -0.68 -18.66
CA ILE A 135 9.57 -0.90 -19.77
C ILE A 135 10.25 -1.80 -20.81
N PRO A 136 9.74 -3.03 -21.06
CA PRO A 136 10.32 -3.92 -22.07
C PRO A 136 10.26 -3.29 -23.46
N ALA A 137 11.22 -3.60 -24.33
CA ALA A 137 11.24 -3.06 -25.70
C ALA A 137 10.00 -3.48 -26.54
N SER A 138 9.31 -4.55 -26.16
CA SER A 138 8.05 -4.98 -26.75
C SER A 138 6.85 -4.14 -26.32
N VAL A 139 6.99 -3.30 -25.28
CA VAL A 139 5.98 -2.34 -24.82
C VAL A 139 6.27 -0.99 -25.45
N THR A 140 5.48 -0.68 -26.47
CA THR A 140 5.44 0.55 -27.27
C THR A 140 4.40 1.55 -26.79
N LYS A 141 3.38 1.13 -26.01
CA LYS A 141 2.32 2.01 -25.47
C LYS A 141 2.19 1.88 -23.95
N PRO A 142 3.25 2.20 -23.17
CA PRO A 142 3.15 2.25 -21.72
C PRO A 142 2.23 3.40 -21.29
N ASP A 143 1.50 3.19 -20.21
CA ASP A 143 0.62 4.19 -19.62
C ASP A 143 0.62 4.06 -18.10
N TRP A 144 0.32 5.16 -17.40
CA TRP A 144 0.29 5.25 -15.94
C TRP A 144 -1.11 5.61 -15.46
N GLU A 145 -1.49 5.08 -14.30
CA GLU A 145 -2.80 5.30 -13.70
C GLU A 145 -2.60 5.45 -12.19
N VAL A 146 -2.72 6.67 -11.66
CA VAL A 146 -2.69 6.86 -10.20
C VAL A 146 -3.99 6.35 -9.59
N GLU A 147 -3.86 5.46 -8.61
CA GLU A 147 -4.99 4.74 -8.02
C GLU A 147 -4.90 4.73 -6.49
N LEU A 148 -6.07 4.74 -5.84
CA LEU A 148 -6.18 4.45 -4.42
C LEU A 148 -6.20 2.94 -4.21
N ALA A 149 -5.16 2.40 -3.57
CA ALA A 149 -5.17 1.00 -3.15
C ALA A 149 -5.86 0.86 -1.79
N VAL A 150 -6.88 0.00 -1.74
CA VAL A 150 -7.60 -0.39 -0.52
C VAL A 150 -7.02 -1.71 0.00
N VAL A 151 -6.48 -1.71 1.22
CA VAL A 151 -5.87 -2.90 1.82
C VAL A 151 -6.87 -3.56 2.77
N ILE A 152 -7.24 -4.79 2.45
CA ILE A 152 -8.16 -5.59 3.26
C ILE A 152 -7.42 -6.20 4.45
N GLY A 153 -7.88 -5.90 5.66
CA GLY A 153 -7.32 -6.41 6.92
C GLY A 153 -8.06 -7.59 7.50
N ARG A 154 -9.37 -7.71 7.21
CA ARG A 154 -10.23 -8.79 7.70
C ARG A 154 -10.81 -9.59 6.56
N THR A 155 -10.85 -10.91 6.68
CA THR A 155 -11.49 -11.80 5.69
C THR A 155 -12.90 -11.31 5.40
N ALA A 156 -13.20 -11.09 4.12
CA ALA A 156 -14.49 -10.64 3.63
C ALA A 156 -15.13 -11.74 2.78
N TRP A 157 -16.38 -12.09 3.07
CA TRP A 157 -17.18 -13.03 2.29
C TRP A 157 -18.64 -12.59 2.35
N GLN A 158 -19.26 -12.32 1.19
CA GLN A 158 -20.65 -11.84 1.09
C GLN A 158 -20.97 -10.71 2.09
N VAL A 159 -20.08 -9.71 2.16
CA VAL A 159 -20.21 -8.59 3.10
C VAL A 159 -21.24 -7.60 2.57
N ASP A 160 -22.08 -7.10 3.47
CA ASP A 160 -23.05 -6.04 3.16
C ASP A 160 -22.34 -4.72 2.85
N GLU A 161 -22.89 -3.93 1.93
CA GLU A 161 -22.30 -2.66 1.51
C GLU A 161 -22.05 -1.71 2.70
N GLY A 162 -23.00 -1.64 3.64
CA GLY A 162 -22.92 -0.75 4.80
C GLY A 162 -21.82 -1.09 5.83
N THR A 163 -21.26 -2.31 5.78
CA THR A 163 -20.19 -2.76 6.68
C THR A 163 -18.90 -3.09 5.91
N ALA A 164 -18.86 -2.86 4.60
CA ALA A 164 -17.72 -3.21 3.76
C ALA A 164 -16.41 -2.56 4.26
N LEU A 165 -16.49 -1.31 4.73
CA LEU A 165 -15.31 -0.56 5.20
C LEU A 165 -14.75 -1.08 6.53
N ASP A 166 -15.54 -1.82 7.30
CA ASP A 166 -15.04 -2.49 8.50
C ASP A 166 -13.94 -3.51 8.14
N HIS A 167 -13.94 -4.04 6.92
CA HIS A 167 -12.92 -5.01 6.50
C HIS A 167 -11.59 -4.37 6.06
N VAL A 168 -11.54 -3.04 5.94
CA VAL A 168 -10.37 -2.31 5.44
C VAL A 168 -9.38 -2.04 6.57
N ALA A 169 -8.13 -2.47 6.40
CA ALA A 169 -7.03 -2.10 7.30
C ALA A 169 -6.55 -0.68 7.05
N GLY A 170 -6.54 -0.25 5.80
CA GLY A 170 -6.07 1.07 5.41
C GLY A 170 -5.93 1.25 3.92
N TYR A 171 -5.27 2.34 3.55
CA TYR A 171 -5.15 2.81 2.18
C TYR A 171 -3.71 3.18 1.86
N THR A 172 -3.34 3.04 0.59
CA THR A 172 -2.04 3.50 0.08
C THR A 172 -2.17 3.94 -1.37
N VAL A 173 -1.11 4.53 -1.94
CA VAL A 173 -1.09 4.91 -3.35
C VAL A 173 -0.57 3.74 -4.17
N LEU A 174 -1.18 3.52 -5.34
CA LEU A 174 -0.74 2.56 -6.33
C LEU A 174 -0.65 3.25 -7.70
N ASN A 175 0.31 2.84 -8.53
CA ASN A 175 0.32 3.16 -9.95
C ASN A 175 -0.02 1.91 -10.77
N ASP A 176 -1.13 1.91 -11.50
CA ASP A 176 -1.56 0.77 -12.32
C ASP A 176 -0.98 0.86 -13.74
N ILE A 177 0.34 0.69 -13.83
CA ILE A 177 1.07 0.79 -15.08
C ILE A 177 0.57 -0.29 -16.06
N SER A 178 0.39 0.14 -17.31
CA SER A 178 -0.30 -0.64 -18.34
C SER A 178 0.46 -0.64 -19.65
N ALA A 179 0.63 -1.80 -20.27
CA ALA A 179 1.02 -1.93 -21.67
C ALA A 179 -0.24 -1.96 -22.54
N ARG A 180 -0.68 -0.80 -23.06
CA ARG A 180 -2.00 -0.64 -23.71
C ARG A 180 -2.18 -1.52 -24.94
N GLU A 181 -1.12 -1.80 -25.68
CA GLU A 181 -1.18 -2.71 -26.82
C GLU A 181 -1.55 -4.14 -26.41
N PHE A 182 -1.04 -4.63 -25.28
CA PHE A 182 -1.37 -5.95 -24.76
C PHE A 182 -2.76 -5.96 -24.11
N GLN A 183 -3.26 -4.78 -23.74
CA GLN A 183 -4.59 -4.61 -23.15
C GLN A 183 -5.69 -4.58 -24.21
N PHE A 184 -5.44 -4.04 -25.41
CA PHE A 184 -6.47 -3.76 -26.40
C PHE A 184 -6.15 -4.17 -27.84
N ASP A 185 -4.88 -4.08 -28.26
CA ASP A 185 -4.52 -4.16 -29.68
C ASP A 185 -4.16 -5.58 -30.14
N GLN A 186 -3.80 -6.47 -29.21
CA GLN A 186 -3.45 -7.85 -29.54
C GLN A 186 -4.70 -8.72 -29.78
N PRO A 187 -4.64 -9.72 -30.71
CA PRO A 187 -5.72 -10.67 -30.93
C PRO A 187 -6.16 -11.44 -29.67
N LEU A 188 -5.22 -11.66 -28.74
CA LEU A 188 -5.46 -12.29 -27.44
C LEU A 188 -5.22 -11.28 -26.31
N ALA A 189 -5.85 -10.11 -26.41
CA ALA A 189 -5.76 -9.05 -25.43
C ALA A 189 -6.14 -9.55 -24.02
N MET A 190 -5.24 -9.33 -23.05
CA MET A 190 -5.42 -9.78 -21.67
C MET A 190 -5.03 -8.66 -20.72
N THR A 191 -6.02 -8.08 -20.05
CA THR A 191 -5.79 -6.94 -19.13
C THR A 191 -4.83 -7.31 -17.99
N SER A 192 -4.96 -8.51 -17.42
CA SER A 192 -4.07 -8.98 -16.35
C SER A 192 -2.62 -9.16 -16.81
N PHE A 193 -2.38 -9.54 -18.07
CA PHE A 193 -1.03 -9.64 -18.63
C PHE A 193 -0.45 -8.25 -18.90
N ALA A 194 -1.23 -7.39 -19.55
CA ALA A 194 -0.85 -6.02 -19.88
C ALA A 194 -0.47 -5.17 -18.66
N LYS A 195 -1.10 -5.44 -17.52
CA LYS A 195 -0.89 -4.73 -16.24
C LYS A 195 -0.07 -5.55 -15.25
N GLY A 196 0.39 -6.75 -15.62
CA GLY A 196 1.01 -7.71 -14.70
C GLY A 196 2.50 -7.92 -14.89
N LEU A 197 3.15 -7.10 -15.71
CA LEU A 197 4.60 -7.16 -15.92
C LEU A 197 5.36 -6.76 -14.64
N ASP A 198 6.61 -7.19 -14.53
CA ASP A 198 7.44 -6.90 -13.35
C ASP A 198 7.60 -5.39 -13.16
N GLY A 199 7.32 -4.91 -11.95
CA GLY A 199 7.36 -3.48 -11.60
C GLY A 199 6.14 -2.67 -12.03
N PHE A 200 5.14 -3.25 -12.73
CA PHE A 200 3.95 -2.51 -13.17
C PHE A 200 2.92 -2.27 -12.06
N CYS A 201 3.26 -2.56 -10.81
CA CYS A 201 2.46 -2.24 -9.63
C CYS A 201 3.29 -1.52 -8.56
N PRO A 202 3.82 -0.30 -8.82
CA PRO A 202 4.39 0.52 -7.76
C PRO A 202 3.34 0.77 -6.66
N LEU A 203 3.69 0.46 -5.41
CA LEU A 203 2.80 0.51 -4.25
C LEU A 203 3.51 1.18 -3.07
N GLY A 204 2.86 2.16 -2.44
CA GLY A 204 3.38 2.81 -1.24
C GLY A 204 3.24 4.34 -1.25
N PRO A 205 4.07 5.09 -0.49
CA PRO A 205 5.25 4.62 0.26
C PRO A 205 4.94 3.91 1.59
N TYR A 206 3.74 4.09 2.13
CA TYR A 206 3.28 3.48 3.38
C TYR A 206 1.78 3.24 3.33
N LEU A 207 1.28 2.37 4.20
CA LEU A 207 -0.13 2.13 4.46
C LEU A 207 -0.63 3.13 5.51
N VAL A 208 -1.61 3.95 5.19
CA VAL A 208 -2.32 4.80 6.17
C VAL A 208 -3.51 4.01 6.70
N THR A 209 -3.59 3.77 8.00
CA THR A 209 -4.70 3.00 8.59
C THR A 209 -6.04 3.71 8.41
N ALA A 210 -7.12 2.94 8.34
CA ALA A 210 -8.45 3.45 8.00
C ALA A 210 -8.93 4.58 8.94
N ASP A 211 -8.60 4.49 10.24
CA ASP A 211 -8.91 5.51 11.26
C ASP A 211 -8.19 6.85 11.02
N GLU A 212 -7.01 6.85 10.38
CA GLU A 212 -6.27 8.07 10.07
C GLU A 212 -6.73 8.71 8.75
N VAL A 213 -7.28 7.93 7.82
CA VAL A 213 -7.80 8.44 6.54
C VAL A 213 -9.14 9.14 6.70
N GLY A 214 -10.02 8.63 7.57
CA GLY A 214 -11.39 9.15 7.69
C GLY A 214 -12.23 8.77 6.48
N GLU A 215 -12.56 9.74 5.62
CA GLU A 215 -13.47 9.56 4.48
C GLU A 215 -12.70 9.26 3.17
N PRO A 216 -12.47 7.99 2.81
CA PRO A 216 -11.60 7.63 1.67
C PRO A 216 -12.14 8.11 0.31
N TRP A 217 -13.45 8.33 0.19
CA TRP A 217 -14.08 8.86 -1.02
C TRP A 217 -13.88 10.38 -1.22
N GLN A 218 -13.27 11.07 -0.27
CA GLN A 218 -12.93 12.50 -0.38
C GLN A 218 -11.45 12.75 -0.68
N LEU A 219 -10.67 11.70 -0.94
CA LEU A 219 -9.26 11.83 -1.24
C LEU A 219 -9.03 12.30 -2.68
N GLY A 220 -8.16 13.30 -2.84
CA GLY A 220 -7.65 13.70 -4.15
C GLY A 220 -6.45 12.85 -4.56
N LEU A 221 -6.46 12.35 -5.80
CA LEU A 221 -5.33 11.67 -6.42
C LEU A 221 -4.76 12.53 -7.54
N ARG A 222 -3.43 12.53 -7.66
CA ARG A 222 -2.70 13.28 -8.69
C ARG A 222 -1.48 12.48 -9.12
N CYS A 223 -1.14 12.57 -10.39
CA CYS A 223 0.04 11.97 -10.96
C CYS A 223 0.86 13.07 -11.62
N TRP A 224 2.19 12.98 -11.55
CA TRP A 224 3.06 13.87 -12.29
C TRP A 224 3.94 13.05 -13.21
N LEU A 225 4.13 13.53 -14.43
CA LEU A 225 5.14 13.02 -15.36
C LEU A 225 6.12 14.15 -15.67
N ASN A 226 7.40 13.97 -15.33
CA ASN A 226 8.46 14.96 -15.57
C ASN A 226 8.07 16.36 -15.05
N ASP A 227 7.58 16.43 -13.81
CA ASP A 227 7.11 17.65 -13.13
C ASP A 227 5.84 18.31 -13.71
N GLU A 228 5.22 17.70 -14.72
CA GLU A 228 3.92 18.13 -15.27
C GLU A 228 2.78 17.30 -14.66
N LEU A 229 1.72 17.98 -14.20
CA LEU A 229 0.52 17.38 -13.61
C LEU A 229 -0.41 16.79 -14.69
#